data_AF-A0A3N4PQR4-F1
#
_entry.id   AF-A0A3N4PQR4-F1
#
_cell.length_a   1.000
_cell.length_b   1.000
_cell.length_c   1.000
_cell.angle_alpha   90.00
_cell.angle_beta   90.00
_cell.angle_gamma   90.00
#
_symmetry.space_group_name_H-M   'P 1'
#
loop_
_entity.id
_entity.type
_entity.pdbx_description
1 polymer ?
#
loop_
_entity_poly.entity_id
_entity_poly.type
_entity_poly.pdbx_seq_one_letter_code
_entity_poly.pdbx_strand_id
1 'polypeptide(L)'
;MIPGSQILKNFSIYIYRSTEKAVTGRLILRSTGAFEQARIKMLFDYLFFFGLTMLPMLFVLLYLQDYVNLAITASFVGIFMMCALAMSWGVGTAATGTITALNTLLIPMLSSFANDLDVSPIYAMPWMMACMLGYFAVNLRTALGLGALLFLYLGLVAYMKINHLAVFLPSSYSAPDRYVATPFLMVGYLIVFLRVWGVYYRNITRLEQKLTLEKQQQFSALINQNLTKQFLLLKGLSRSGKNEYLEGNLELLDACFSEIEKQCDSAIHFLDTTKKED
;
A
#
# COMPACT_ATOMS: atom_id res chain seq x y z
N MET A 1 8.30 23.71 -25.95
CA MET A 1 7.32 23.00 -25.08
C MET A 1 6.06 22.78 -25.91
N ILE A 2 5.75 21.54 -26.31
CA ILE A 2 4.76 21.27 -27.37
C ILE A 2 3.33 21.34 -26.76
N PRO A 3 2.43 22.21 -27.25
CA PRO A 3 1.09 22.40 -26.68
C PRO A 3 0.24 21.12 -26.66
N GLY A 4 0.47 20.19 -27.59
CA GLY A 4 -0.19 18.87 -27.60
C GLY A 4 0.12 18.00 -26.38
N SER A 5 1.31 18.14 -25.77
CA SER A 5 1.71 17.34 -24.60
C SER A 5 0.94 17.71 -23.33
N GLN A 6 0.56 18.99 -23.17
CA GLN A 6 -0.22 19.45 -22.02
C GLN A 6 -1.69 19.01 -22.12
N ILE A 7 -2.27 19.02 -23.31
CA ILE A 7 -3.65 18.56 -23.55
C ILE A 7 -3.75 17.06 -23.23
N LEU A 8 -2.83 16.24 -23.75
CA LEU A 8 -2.74 14.80 -23.47
C LEU A 8 -2.57 14.51 -21.98
N LYS A 9 -1.70 15.26 -21.29
CA LYS A 9 -1.49 15.13 -19.85
C LYS A 9 -2.77 15.44 -19.07
N ASN A 10 -3.45 16.54 -19.40
CA ASN A 10 -4.68 16.96 -18.71
C ASN A 10 -5.81 15.95 -18.93
N PHE A 11 -5.95 15.45 -20.16
CA PHE A 11 -6.93 14.43 -20.49
C PHE A 11 -6.67 13.11 -19.76
N SER A 12 -5.41 12.66 -19.71
CA SER A 12 -5.02 11.44 -18.99
C SER A 12 -5.31 11.55 -17.48
N ILE A 13 -5.01 12.71 -16.88
CA ILE A 13 -5.31 12.97 -15.47
C ILE A 13 -6.83 12.98 -15.24
N TYR A 14 -7.60 13.57 -16.15
CA TYR A 14 -9.05 13.63 -16.05
C TYR A 14 -9.67 12.23 -16.10
N ILE A 15 -9.30 11.40 -17.09
CA ILE A 15 -9.80 10.02 -17.20
C ILE A 15 -9.44 9.23 -15.95
N TYR A 16 -8.18 9.28 -15.52
CA TYR A 16 -7.74 8.54 -14.35
C TYR A 16 -8.53 8.95 -13.10
N ARG A 17 -8.66 10.26 -12.81
CA ARG A 17 -9.40 10.74 -11.63
C ARG A 17 -10.89 10.44 -11.70
N SER A 18 -11.49 10.55 -12.88
CA SER A 18 -12.91 10.23 -13.09
C SER A 18 -13.17 8.74 -12.85
N THR A 19 -12.32 7.88 -13.41
CA THR A 19 -12.40 6.43 -13.23
C THR A 19 -12.12 6.02 -11.79
N GLU A 20 -11.10 6.62 -11.16
CA GLU A 20 -10.76 6.40 -9.75
C GLU A 20 -11.97 6.72 -8.87
N LYS A 21 -12.60 7.88 -9.06
CA LYS A 21 -13.77 8.30 -8.29
C LYS A 21 -14.97 7.39 -8.52
N ALA A 22 -15.19 6.95 -9.76
CA ALA A 22 -16.29 6.04 -10.10
C ALA A 22 -16.12 4.66 -9.46
N VAL A 23 -14.91 4.12 -9.45
CA VAL A 23 -14.63 2.77 -8.95
C VAL A 23 -14.44 2.74 -7.43
N THR A 24 -13.74 3.72 -6.87
CA THR A 24 -13.36 3.71 -5.43
C THR A 24 -14.28 4.55 -4.55
N GLY A 25 -15.10 5.44 -5.13
CA GLY A 25 -15.83 6.47 -4.36
C GLY A 25 -16.73 5.91 -3.26
N ARG A 26 -17.50 4.84 -3.55
CA ARG A 26 -18.37 4.21 -2.53
C ARG A 26 -17.58 3.52 -1.42
N LEU A 27 -16.46 2.88 -1.76
CA LEU A 27 -15.58 2.20 -0.80
C LEU A 27 -14.89 3.19 0.14
N ILE A 28 -14.35 4.28 -0.42
CA ILE A 28 -13.65 5.31 0.36
C ILE A 28 -14.60 5.98 1.35
N LEU A 29 -15.84 6.28 0.93
CA LEU A 29 -16.87 6.86 1.80
C LEU A 29 -17.23 5.96 2.98
N ARG A 30 -17.15 4.63 2.81
CA ARG A 30 -17.46 3.66 3.87
C ARG A 30 -16.28 3.36 4.78
N SER A 31 -15.04 3.53 4.29
CA SER A 31 -13.82 3.27 5.06
C SER A 31 -13.46 4.44 5.99
N THR A 32 -13.26 4.17 7.27
CA THR A 32 -12.89 5.16 8.28
C THR A 32 -11.37 5.29 8.48
N GLY A 33 -10.60 4.28 8.04
CA GLY A 33 -9.15 4.22 8.25
C GLY A 33 -8.33 4.67 7.04
N ALA A 34 -7.29 5.48 7.28
CA ALA A 34 -6.33 5.88 6.25
C ALA A 34 -5.63 4.69 5.58
N PHE A 35 -5.45 3.58 6.32
CA PHE A 35 -4.86 2.35 5.80
C PHE A 35 -5.79 1.63 4.81
N GLU A 36 -7.09 1.56 5.10
CA GLU A 36 -8.06 0.95 4.18
C GLU A 36 -8.21 1.77 2.90
N GLN A 37 -8.24 3.10 3.00
CA GLN A 37 -8.23 3.99 1.83
C GLN A 37 -6.99 3.78 0.96
N ALA A 38 -5.82 3.59 1.57
CA ALA A 38 -4.60 3.27 0.86
C ALA A 38 -4.69 1.92 0.12
N ARG A 39 -5.27 0.90 0.75
CA ARG A 39 -5.51 -0.42 0.13
C ARG A 39 -6.48 -0.34 -1.06
N ILE A 40 -7.59 0.38 -0.90
CA ILE A 40 -8.57 0.62 -1.97
C ILE A 40 -7.87 1.26 -3.17
N LYS A 41 -7.07 2.30 -2.94
CA LYS A 41 -6.37 3.02 -3.99
C LYS A 41 -5.32 2.17 -4.69
N MET A 42 -4.54 1.37 -3.95
CA MET A 42 -3.56 0.45 -4.57
C MET A 42 -4.21 -0.62 -5.42
N LEU A 43 -5.30 -1.22 -4.94
CA LEU A 43 -6.03 -2.23 -5.71
C LEU A 43 -6.61 -1.64 -7.00
N PHE A 44 -7.17 -0.43 -6.92
CA PHE A 44 -7.61 0.30 -8.11
C PHE A 44 -6.47 0.60 -9.07
N ASP A 45 -5.34 1.13 -8.58
CA ASP A 45 -4.17 1.41 -9.41
C ASP A 45 -3.67 0.15 -10.13
N TYR A 46 -3.60 -0.97 -9.41
CA TYR A 46 -3.23 -2.25 -10.02
C TYR A 46 -4.20 -2.65 -11.14
N LEU A 47 -5.50 -2.69 -10.87
CA LEU A 47 -6.52 -3.07 -11.86
C LEU A 47 -6.50 -2.14 -13.09
N PHE A 48 -6.40 -0.83 -12.86
CA PHE A 48 -6.41 0.17 -13.92
C PHE A 48 -5.17 0.08 -14.79
N PHE A 49 -3.95 0.08 -14.21
CA PHE A 49 -2.73 0.06 -15.01
C PHE A 49 -2.49 -1.29 -15.66
N PHE A 50 -2.77 -2.39 -14.96
CA PHE A 50 -2.62 -3.72 -15.54
C PHE A 50 -3.61 -3.93 -16.69
N GLY A 51 -4.88 -3.51 -16.53
CA GLY A 51 -5.87 -3.54 -17.61
C GLY A 51 -5.46 -2.65 -18.79
N LEU A 52 -4.94 -1.45 -18.52
CA LEU A 52 -4.45 -0.54 -19.55
C LEU A 52 -3.25 -1.11 -20.32
N THR A 53 -2.34 -1.83 -19.65
CA THR A 53 -1.20 -2.51 -20.30
C THR A 53 -1.65 -3.66 -21.20
N MET A 54 -2.72 -4.37 -20.83
CA MET A 54 -3.25 -5.49 -21.62
C MET A 54 -4.06 -5.05 -22.85
N LEU A 55 -4.61 -3.84 -22.84
CA LEU A 55 -5.40 -3.27 -23.93
C LEU A 55 -4.66 -3.22 -25.29
N PRO A 56 -3.43 -2.66 -25.40
CA PRO A 56 -2.68 -2.69 -26.65
C PRO A 56 -2.29 -4.12 -27.06
N MET A 57 -2.06 -5.02 -26.10
CA MET A 57 -1.77 -6.42 -26.39
C MET A 57 -2.97 -7.12 -27.05
N LEU A 58 -4.20 -6.85 -26.61
CA LEU A 58 -5.40 -7.37 -27.27
C LEU A 58 -5.47 -6.98 -28.75
N PHE A 59 -5.14 -5.72 -29.08
CA PHE A 59 -5.13 -5.27 -30.47
C PHE A 59 -4.05 -5.96 -31.31
N VAL A 60 -2.86 -6.16 -30.73
CA VAL A 60 -1.77 -6.89 -31.41
C VAL A 60 -2.16 -8.35 -31.64
N LEU A 61 -2.72 -9.03 -30.65
CA LEU A 61 -3.15 -10.43 -30.76
C LEU A 61 -4.30 -10.59 -31.78
N LEU A 62 -5.22 -9.63 -31.81
CA LEU A 62 -6.29 -9.59 -32.82
C LEU A 62 -5.71 -9.42 -34.23
N TYR A 63 -4.69 -8.56 -34.40
CA TYR A 63 -4.00 -8.35 -35.67
C TYR A 63 -3.23 -9.60 -36.13
N LEU A 64 -2.57 -10.30 -35.20
CA LEU A 64 -1.83 -11.53 -35.46
C LEU A 64 -2.73 -12.76 -35.62
N GLN A 65 -4.05 -12.62 -35.43
CA GLN A 65 -5.04 -13.70 -35.48
C GLN A 65 -4.76 -14.86 -34.52
N ASP A 66 -4.10 -14.58 -33.40
CA ASP A 66 -3.85 -15.57 -32.34
C ASP A 66 -5.05 -15.65 -31.40
N TYR A 67 -6.04 -16.45 -31.78
CA TYR A 67 -7.31 -16.57 -31.05
C TYR A 67 -7.14 -17.17 -29.64
N VAL A 68 -6.12 -18.00 -29.40
CA VAL A 68 -5.90 -18.65 -28.11
C VAL A 68 -5.37 -17.63 -27.10
N ASN A 69 -4.30 -16.93 -27.45
CA ASN A 69 -3.73 -15.89 -26.57
C ASN A 69 -4.67 -14.69 -26.46
N LEU A 70 -5.46 -14.39 -27.50
CA LEU A 70 -6.53 -13.39 -27.43
C LEU A 70 -7.59 -13.78 -26.39
N ALA A 71 -8.07 -15.03 -26.38
CA ALA A 71 -9.05 -15.50 -25.41
C ALA A 71 -8.51 -15.43 -23.96
N ILE A 72 -7.26 -15.86 -23.74
CA ILE A 72 -6.61 -15.79 -22.43
C ILE A 72 -6.47 -14.33 -21.98
N THR A 73 -5.95 -13.45 -22.84
CA THR A 73 -5.76 -12.03 -22.51
C THR A 73 -7.10 -11.32 -22.29
N ALA A 74 -8.12 -11.64 -23.08
CA ALA A 74 -9.47 -11.09 -22.92
C ALA A 74 -10.09 -11.54 -21.59
N SER A 75 -9.85 -12.79 -21.17
CA SER A 75 -10.31 -13.28 -19.87
C SER A 75 -9.70 -12.49 -18.70
N PHE A 76 -8.41 -12.16 -18.77
CA PHE A 76 -7.74 -11.29 -17.78
C PHE A 76 -8.38 -9.92 -17.68
N VAL A 77 -8.56 -9.25 -18.83
CA VAL A 77 -9.17 -7.93 -18.88
C VAL A 77 -10.60 -7.99 -18.35
N GLY A 78 -11.37 -9.02 -18.75
CA GLY A 78 -12.72 -9.26 -18.26
C GLY A 78 -12.77 -9.40 -16.74
N ILE A 79 -11.91 -10.22 -16.15
CA ILE A 79 -11.85 -10.41 -14.68
C ILE A 79 -11.48 -9.11 -13.98
N PHE A 80 -10.49 -8.36 -14.46
CA PHE A 80 -10.11 -7.10 -13.82
C PHE A 80 -11.18 -6.02 -13.94
N MET A 81 -11.89 -5.97 -15.06
CA MET A 81 -13.06 -5.10 -15.23
C MET A 81 -14.18 -5.51 -14.27
N MET A 82 -14.45 -6.80 -14.09
CA MET A 82 -15.43 -7.30 -13.12
C MET A 82 -15.01 -6.97 -11.68
N CYS A 83 -13.73 -7.09 -11.32
CA CYS A 83 -13.22 -6.68 -10.01
C CYS A 83 -13.38 -5.16 -9.80
N ALA A 84 -13.11 -4.34 -10.80
CA ALA A 84 -13.33 -2.90 -10.74
C ALA A 84 -14.83 -2.55 -10.59
N LEU A 85 -15.72 -3.26 -11.29
CA LEU A 85 -17.16 -3.10 -11.12
C LEU A 85 -17.63 -3.54 -9.73
N ALA A 86 -17.13 -4.66 -9.22
CA ALA A 86 -17.41 -5.10 -7.85
C ALA A 86 -16.97 -4.05 -6.81
N MET A 87 -15.80 -3.43 -7.00
CA MET A 87 -15.36 -2.30 -6.17
C MET A 87 -16.31 -1.10 -6.27
N SER A 88 -16.79 -0.77 -7.48
CA SER A 88 -17.76 0.31 -7.69
C SER A 88 -19.11 0.06 -6.99
N TRP A 89 -19.49 -1.21 -6.84
CA TRP A 89 -20.67 -1.63 -6.08
C TRP A 89 -20.44 -1.68 -4.57
N GLY A 90 -19.21 -1.47 -4.11
CA GLY A 90 -18.88 -1.42 -2.69
C GLY A 90 -18.47 -2.78 -2.10
N VAL A 91 -18.12 -3.77 -2.93
CA VAL A 91 -17.55 -5.03 -2.44
C VAL A 91 -16.19 -4.75 -1.80
N GLY A 92 -15.98 -5.32 -0.61
CA GLY A 92 -14.78 -5.07 0.19
C GLY A 92 -13.48 -5.41 -0.53
N THR A 93 -12.43 -4.64 -0.24
CA THR A 93 -11.09 -4.78 -0.84
C THR A 93 -10.44 -6.13 -0.61
N ALA A 94 -10.75 -6.78 0.52
CA ALA A 94 -10.24 -8.11 0.80
C ALA A 94 -10.76 -9.13 -0.23
N ALA A 95 -12.06 -9.13 -0.52
CA ALA A 95 -12.66 -10.07 -1.46
C ALA A 95 -12.19 -9.79 -2.89
N THR A 96 -12.30 -8.54 -3.36
CA THR A 96 -11.85 -8.15 -4.71
C THR A 96 -10.35 -8.34 -4.88
N GLY A 97 -9.56 -8.05 -3.85
CA GLY A 97 -8.12 -8.29 -3.79
C GLY A 97 -7.76 -9.78 -3.88
N THR A 98 -8.45 -10.66 -3.13
CA THR A 98 -8.22 -12.11 -3.24
C THR A 98 -8.52 -12.64 -4.64
N ILE A 99 -9.67 -12.27 -5.21
CA ILE A 99 -10.08 -12.73 -6.54
C ILE A 99 -9.07 -12.24 -7.59
N THR A 100 -8.66 -10.97 -7.50
CA THR A 100 -7.67 -10.39 -8.41
C THR A 100 -6.34 -11.13 -8.29
N ALA A 101 -5.81 -11.30 -7.07
CA ALA A 101 -4.54 -11.97 -6.84
C ALA A 101 -4.56 -13.44 -7.28
N LEU A 102 -5.65 -14.16 -7.03
CA LEU A 102 -5.81 -15.55 -7.44
C LEU A 102 -5.80 -15.69 -8.97
N ASN A 103 -6.52 -14.83 -9.69
CA ASN A 103 -6.55 -14.87 -11.16
C ASN A 103 -5.22 -14.43 -11.78
N THR A 104 -4.55 -13.44 -11.19
CA THR A 104 -3.17 -13.06 -11.55
C THR A 104 -2.18 -14.21 -11.32
N LEU A 105 -2.48 -15.16 -10.44
CA LEU A 105 -1.62 -16.33 -10.18
C LEU A 105 -1.97 -17.52 -11.10
N LEU A 106 -3.24 -17.92 -11.15
CA LEU A 106 -3.68 -19.15 -11.80
C LEU A 106 -3.60 -19.09 -13.32
N ILE A 107 -3.96 -17.97 -13.94
CA ILE A 107 -3.98 -17.87 -15.39
C ILE A 107 -2.55 -17.98 -15.96
N PRO A 108 -1.52 -17.30 -15.41
CA PRO A 108 -0.14 -17.51 -15.84
C PRO A 108 0.40 -18.91 -15.52
N MET A 109 -0.07 -19.59 -14.46
CA MET A 109 0.29 -21.00 -14.21
C MET A 109 -0.23 -21.91 -15.31
N LEU A 110 -1.51 -21.79 -15.66
CA LEU A 110 -2.12 -22.60 -16.71
C LEU A 110 -1.46 -22.32 -18.07
N SER A 111 -1.20 -21.05 -18.36
CA SER A 111 -0.51 -20.65 -19.59
C SER A 111 0.95 -21.12 -19.63
N SER A 112 1.67 -21.03 -18.52
CA SER A 112 3.05 -21.54 -18.39
C SER A 112 3.10 -23.03 -18.67
N PHE A 113 2.23 -23.81 -18.01
CA PHE A 113 2.15 -25.25 -18.17
C PHE A 113 1.79 -25.66 -19.60
N ALA A 114 0.83 -24.98 -20.22
CA ALA A 114 0.43 -25.26 -21.60
C ALA A 114 1.52 -24.96 -22.62
N ASN A 115 2.47 -24.07 -22.29
CA ASN A 115 3.52 -23.64 -23.21
C ASN A 115 4.89 -24.26 -22.90
N ASP A 116 5.02 -25.07 -21.85
CA ASP A 116 6.30 -25.67 -21.42
C ASP A 116 7.39 -24.61 -21.08
N LEU A 117 6.97 -23.42 -20.65
CA LEU A 117 7.84 -22.24 -20.43
C LEU A 117 8.06 -21.93 -18.94
N ASP A 118 8.22 -22.97 -18.13
CA ASP A 118 7.93 -22.93 -16.68
C ASP A 118 8.81 -22.07 -15.78
N VAL A 119 9.86 -21.45 -16.32
CA VAL A 119 10.75 -20.54 -15.57
C VAL A 119 11.10 -19.30 -16.41
N SER A 120 10.25 -18.92 -17.35
CA SER A 120 10.46 -17.69 -18.09
C SER A 120 10.13 -16.46 -17.21
N PRO A 121 10.93 -15.38 -17.27
CA PRO A 121 10.63 -14.13 -16.58
C PRO A 121 9.25 -13.55 -16.90
N ILE A 122 8.66 -13.93 -18.04
CA ILE A 122 7.33 -13.52 -18.48
C ILE A 122 6.21 -13.99 -17.51
N TYR A 123 6.40 -15.15 -16.86
CA TYR A 123 5.43 -15.73 -15.92
C TYR A 123 5.80 -15.44 -14.46
N ALA A 124 7.10 -15.36 -14.16
CA ALA A 124 7.59 -15.05 -12.81
C ALA A 124 7.11 -13.67 -12.32
N MET A 125 7.05 -12.66 -13.20
CA MET A 125 6.61 -11.31 -12.85
C MET A 125 5.12 -11.27 -12.41
N PRO A 126 4.15 -11.81 -13.17
CA PRO A 126 2.78 -11.97 -12.71
C PRO A 126 2.64 -12.75 -11.38
N TRP A 127 3.40 -13.85 -11.20
CA TRP A 127 3.34 -14.63 -9.96
C TRP A 127 3.80 -13.83 -8.74
N MET A 128 4.89 -13.07 -8.87
CA MET A 128 5.36 -12.17 -7.82
C MET A 128 4.31 -11.09 -7.53
N MET A 129 3.73 -10.49 -8.58
CA MET A 129 2.66 -9.50 -8.43
C MET A 129 1.43 -10.04 -7.73
N ALA A 130 1.02 -11.28 -8.01
CA ALA A 130 -0.09 -11.94 -7.34
C ALA A 130 0.17 -12.08 -5.83
N CYS A 131 1.36 -12.56 -5.45
CA CYS A 131 1.74 -12.72 -4.04
C CYS A 131 1.76 -11.37 -3.30
N MET A 132 2.35 -10.34 -3.92
CA MET A 132 2.37 -8.99 -3.35
C MET A 132 0.98 -8.38 -3.25
N LEU A 133 0.13 -8.55 -4.27
CA LEU A 133 -1.24 -8.07 -4.24
C LEU A 133 -2.03 -8.75 -3.13
N GLY A 134 -1.84 -10.06 -2.92
CA GLY A 134 -2.41 -10.80 -1.79
C GLY A 134 -1.98 -10.24 -0.44
N TYR A 135 -0.70 -9.87 -0.30
CA TYR A 135 -0.17 -9.25 0.92
C TYR A 135 -0.81 -7.87 1.18
N PHE A 136 -0.78 -6.99 0.17
CA PHE A 136 -1.22 -5.62 0.32
C PHE A 136 -2.74 -5.47 0.40
N ALA A 137 -3.50 -6.13 -0.46
CA ALA A 137 -4.95 -5.99 -0.52
C ALA A 137 -5.66 -6.73 0.62
N VAL A 138 -5.08 -7.82 1.13
CA VAL A 138 -5.76 -8.74 2.07
C VAL A 138 -4.98 -8.89 3.37
N ASN A 139 -3.96 -9.75 3.41
CA ASN A 139 -3.12 -10.01 4.58
C ASN A 139 -1.93 -10.92 4.20
N LEU A 140 -1.01 -11.07 5.15
CA LEU A 140 0.15 -11.96 5.01
C LEU A 140 -0.23 -13.43 4.80
N ARG A 141 -1.32 -13.90 5.44
CA ARG A 141 -1.77 -15.29 5.30
C ARG A 141 -2.14 -15.62 3.86
N THR A 142 -2.85 -14.73 3.18
CA THR A 142 -3.21 -14.89 1.76
C THR A 142 -1.97 -14.90 0.88
N ALA A 143 -1.00 -14.01 1.14
CA ALA A 143 0.25 -13.99 0.38
C ALA A 143 1.05 -15.29 0.53
N LEU A 144 1.17 -15.80 1.76
CA LEU A 144 1.80 -17.09 2.04
C LEU A 144 1.04 -18.25 1.41
N GLY A 145 -0.29 -18.21 1.43
CA GLY A 145 -1.13 -19.22 0.77
C GLY A 145 -0.92 -19.24 -0.75
N LEU A 146 -0.88 -18.07 -1.39
CA LEU A 146 -0.57 -17.95 -2.82
C LEU A 146 0.87 -18.39 -3.14
N GLY A 147 1.83 -18.05 -2.29
CA GLY A 147 3.23 -18.48 -2.42
C GLY A 147 3.39 -20.00 -2.26
N ALA A 148 2.70 -20.60 -1.29
CA ALA A 148 2.68 -22.05 -1.11
C ALA A 148 2.03 -22.75 -2.31
N LEU A 149 0.94 -22.21 -2.84
CA LEU A 149 0.30 -22.72 -4.06
C LEU A 149 1.25 -22.64 -5.26
N LEU A 150 1.99 -21.54 -5.42
CA LEU A 150 3.02 -21.39 -6.44
C LEU A 150 4.15 -22.42 -6.28
N PHE A 151 4.62 -22.63 -5.06
CA PHE A 151 5.67 -23.61 -4.79
C PHE A 151 5.22 -25.04 -5.09
N LEU A 152 3.98 -25.39 -4.72
CA LEU A 152 3.38 -26.68 -5.04
C LEU A 152 3.25 -26.88 -6.56
N TYR A 153 2.81 -25.86 -7.29
CA TYR A 153 2.75 -25.88 -8.75
C TYR A 153 4.13 -26.12 -9.36
N LEU A 154 5.15 -25.35 -8.96
CA LEU A 154 6.51 -25.50 -9.49
C LEU A 154 7.12 -26.86 -9.14
N GLY A 155 6.88 -27.37 -7.92
CA GLY A 155 7.31 -28.70 -7.50
C GLY A 155 6.65 -29.82 -8.32
N LEU A 156 5.34 -29.69 -8.60
CA LEU A 156 4.59 -30.62 -9.43
C LEU A 156 5.09 -30.62 -10.89
N VAL A 157 5.33 -29.43 -11.46
CA VAL A 157 5.92 -29.29 -12.80
C VAL A 157 7.32 -29.89 -12.86
N ALA A 158 8.18 -29.61 -11.88
CA ALA A 158 9.52 -30.19 -11.80
C ALA A 158 9.46 -31.73 -11.71
N TYR A 159 8.54 -32.27 -10.89
CA TYR A 159 8.33 -33.71 -10.78
C TYR A 159 7.89 -34.33 -12.11
N MET A 160 6.95 -33.72 -12.83
CA MET A 160 6.52 -34.22 -14.15
C MET A 160 7.66 -34.23 -15.16
N LYS A 161 8.51 -33.20 -15.16
CA LYS A 161 9.66 -33.10 -16.06
C LYS A 161 10.74 -34.13 -15.76
N ILE A 162 11.05 -34.38 -14.48
CA ILE A 162 12.00 -35.41 -14.06
C ILE A 162 11.54 -36.80 -14.50
N ASN A 163 10.24 -37.06 -14.44
CA ASN A 163 9.67 -38.37 -14.82
C ASN A 163 9.32 -38.49 -16.31
N HIS A 164 9.72 -37.54 -17.14
CA HIS A 164 9.47 -37.53 -18.59
C HIS A 164 7.99 -37.77 -18.98
N LEU A 165 7.06 -37.24 -18.19
CA LEU A 165 5.64 -37.32 -18.52
C LEU A 165 5.37 -36.41 -19.73
N ALA A 166 5.11 -37.00 -20.89
CA ALA A 166 4.89 -36.27 -22.13
C ALA A 166 3.53 -35.55 -22.09
N VAL A 167 3.56 -34.24 -21.84
CA VAL A 167 2.38 -33.37 -21.96
C VAL A 167 2.35 -32.82 -23.38
N PHE A 168 1.52 -33.43 -24.23
CA PHE A 168 1.32 -32.97 -25.60
C PHE A 168 0.29 -31.83 -25.64
N LEU A 169 0.75 -30.61 -25.37
CA LEU A 169 -0.03 -29.40 -25.62
C LEU A 169 0.61 -28.64 -26.79
N PRO A 170 -0.17 -28.21 -27.80
CA PRO A 170 0.36 -27.40 -28.87
C PRO A 170 0.88 -26.08 -28.31
N SER A 171 2.14 -25.76 -28.58
CA SER A 171 2.77 -24.52 -28.13
C SER A 171 1.97 -23.32 -28.66
N SER A 172 1.37 -22.54 -27.76
CA SER A 172 0.51 -21.41 -28.13
C SER A 172 1.32 -20.15 -28.46
N TYR A 173 2.61 -20.10 -28.13
CA TYR A 173 3.47 -18.95 -28.44
C TYR A 173 4.33 -19.17 -29.68
N SER A 174 4.21 -18.26 -30.64
CA SER A 174 5.08 -18.22 -31.81
C SER A 174 6.46 -17.61 -31.45
N ALA A 175 7.49 -17.92 -32.24
CA ALA A 175 8.83 -17.34 -32.07
C ALA A 175 8.85 -15.79 -32.00
N PRO A 176 8.12 -15.02 -32.85
CA PRO A 176 8.11 -13.56 -32.74
C PRO A 176 7.46 -13.05 -31.43
N ASP A 177 6.44 -13.72 -30.89
CA ASP A 177 5.83 -13.32 -29.61
C ASP A 177 6.82 -13.47 -28.44
N ARG A 178 7.65 -14.51 -28.50
CA ARG A 178 8.65 -14.81 -27.47
C ARG A 178 9.78 -13.78 -27.42
N TYR A 179 10.18 -13.20 -28.55
CA TYR A 179 11.31 -12.27 -28.61
C TYR A 179 10.91 -10.79 -28.75
N VAL A 180 9.74 -10.50 -29.29
CA VAL A 180 9.26 -9.12 -29.49
C VAL A 180 8.24 -8.73 -28.43
N ALA A 181 7.17 -9.51 -28.22
CA ALA A 181 6.11 -9.12 -27.28
C ALA A 181 6.55 -9.22 -25.81
N THR A 182 7.40 -10.19 -25.49
CA THR A 182 7.91 -10.46 -24.14
C THR A 182 8.64 -9.26 -23.49
N PRO A 183 9.63 -8.60 -24.12
CA PRO A 183 10.29 -7.44 -23.53
C PRO A 183 9.34 -6.25 -23.34
N PHE A 184 8.39 -6.01 -24.26
CA PHE A 184 7.38 -4.96 -24.08
C PHE A 184 6.46 -5.24 -22.89
N LEU A 185 5.99 -6.49 -22.76
CA LEU A 185 5.24 -6.92 -21.58
C LEU A 185 6.04 -6.75 -20.30
N MET A 186 7.32 -7.12 -20.33
CA MET A 186 8.20 -7.06 -19.17
C MET A 186 8.40 -5.61 -18.71
N VAL A 187 8.60 -4.68 -19.65
CA VAL A 187 8.65 -3.24 -19.35
C VAL A 187 7.32 -2.76 -18.78
N GLY A 188 6.19 -3.19 -19.35
CA GLY A 188 4.86 -2.90 -18.82
C GLY A 188 4.69 -3.37 -17.38
N TYR A 189 5.04 -4.63 -17.10
CA TYR A 189 4.99 -5.19 -15.75
C TYR A 189 5.91 -4.46 -14.79
N LEU A 190 7.14 -4.10 -15.20
CA LEU A 190 8.06 -3.33 -14.37
C LEU A 190 7.50 -1.95 -14.02
N ILE A 191 6.85 -1.26 -14.96
CA ILE A 191 6.20 0.03 -14.70
C ILE A 191 5.05 -0.13 -13.71
N VAL A 192 4.22 -1.16 -13.88
CA VAL A 192 3.15 -1.48 -12.92
C VAL A 192 3.75 -1.80 -11.55
N PHE A 193 4.81 -2.59 -11.50
CA PHE A 193 5.52 -2.96 -10.27
C PHE A 193 6.02 -1.72 -9.54
N LEU A 194 6.82 -0.87 -10.21
CA LEU A 194 7.35 0.37 -9.66
C LEU A 194 6.25 1.30 -9.16
N ARG A 195 5.13 1.38 -9.88
CA ARG A 195 4.02 2.24 -9.48
C ARG A 195 3.30 1.71 -8.24
N VAL A 196 2.95 0.43 -8.22
CA VAL A 196 2.28 -0.20 -7.07
C VAL A 196 3.18 -0.12 -5.84
N TRP A 197 4.48 -0.42 -6.00
CA TRP A 197 5.45 -0.38 -4.90
C TRP A 197 5.72 1.05 -4.42
N GLY A 198 5.85 2.01 -5.34
CA GLY A 198 6.04 3.42 -5.00
C GLY A 198 4.84 4.02 -4.27
N VAL A 199 3.60 3.67 -4.67
CA VAL A 199 2.39 4.09 -3.96
C VAL A 199 2.31 3.43 -2.58
N TYR A 200 2.66 2.14 -2.48
CA TYR A 200 2.71 1.43 -1.20
C TYR A 200 3.68 2.08 -0.23
N TYR A 201 4.94 2.24 -0.64
CA TYR A 201 5.98 2.85 0.18
C TYR A 201 5.56 4.24 0.66
N ARG A 202 5.10 5.10 -0.25
CA ARG A 202 4.65 6.45 0.10
C ARG A 202 3.51 6.46 1.11
N ASN A 203 2.60 5.49 1.03
CA ASN A 203 1.46 5.41 1.94
C ASN A 203 1.88 4.93 3.34
N ILE A 204 2.81 3.98 3.42
CA ILE A 204 3.40 3.55 4.70
C ILE A 204 4.18 4.69 5.35
N THR A 205 5.06 5.38 4.62
CA THR A 205 5.83 6.50 5.17
C THR A 205 4.92 7.62 5.69
N ARG A 206 3.82 7.92 4.99
CA ARG A 206 2.81 8.89 5.46
C ARG A 206 2.10 8.42 6.72
N LEU A 207 1.82 7.13 6.85
CA LEU A 207 1.18 6.57 8.04
C LEU A 207 2.12 6.69 9.24
N GLU A 208 3.38 6.31 9.07
CA GLU A 208 4.41 6.47 10.11
C GLU A 208 4.58 7.92 10.53
N GLN A 209 4.67 8.85 9.57
CA GLN A 209 4.73 10.29 9.86
C GLN A 209 3.53 10.77 10.70
N LYS A 210 2.32 10.33 10.38
CA LYS A 210 1.12 10.69 11.15
C LYS A 210 1.17 10.12 12.57
N LEU A 211 1.57 8.87 12.73
CA LEU A 211 1.71 8.24 14.04
C LEU A 211 2.77 8.94 14.90
N THR A 212 3.89 9.35 14.30
CA THR A 212 4.92 10.12 14.99
C THR A 212 4.41 11.50 15.41
N LEU A 213 3.66 12.19 14.56
CA LEU A 213 3.04 13.47 14.91
C LEU A 213 2.00 13.33 16.02
N GLU A 214 1.15 12.30 15.97
CA GLU A 214 0.17 12.03 17.04
C GLU A 214 0.85 11.74 18.37
N LYS A 215 1.93 10.94 18.37
CA LYS A 215 2.75 10.71 19.57
C LYS A 215 3.38 12.00 20.09
N GLN A 216 3.95 12.82 19.20
CA GLN A 216 4.52 14.12 19.58
C GLN A 216 3.46 15.07 20.16
N GLN A 217 2.24 15.09 19.61
CA GLN A 217 1.15 15.89 20.14
C GLN A 217 0.67 15.40 21.51
N GLN A 218 0.50 14.08 21.69
CA GLN A 218 0.16 13.49 22.98
C GLN A 218 1.23 13.80 24.04
N PHE A 219 2.50 13.71 23.64
CA PHE A 219 3.64 14.03 24.49
C PHE A 219 3.67 15.52 24.88
N SER A 220 3.49 16.42 23.91
CA SER A 220 3.39 17.86 24.15
C SER A 220 2.21 18.22 25.06
N ALA A 221 1.06 17.57 24.88
CA ALA A 221 -0.11 17.76 25.73
C ALA A 221 0.16 17.30 27.18
N LEU A 222 0.85 16.18 27.36
CA LEU A 222 1.26 15.67 28.68
C LEU A 222 2.22 16.66 29.38
N ILE A 223 3.23 17.15 28.66
CA ILE A 223 4.18 18.15 29.17
C ILE A 223 3.44 19.42 29.58
N ASN A 224 2.59 19.96 28.70
CA ASN A 224 1.81 21.17 29.00
C ASN A 224 0.89 20.99 30.21
N GLN A 225 0.26 19.82 30.36
CA GLN A 225 -0.57 19.53 31.52
C GLN A 225 0.24 19.51 32.82
N ASN A 226 1.41 18.88 32.81
CA ASN A 226 2.29 18.83 33.98
C ASN A 226 2.90 20.20 34.33
N LEU A 227 3.38 20.95 33.33
CA LEU A 227 3.85 22.32 33.52
C LEU A 227 2.74 23.25 34.03
N THR A 228 1.51 23.09 33.53
CA THR A 228 0.37 23.89 34.03
C THR A 228 0.04 23.56 35.49
N LYS A 229 0.13 22.28 35.90
CA LYS A 229 -0.04 21.89 37.30
C LYS A 229 1.04 22.51 38.19
N GLN A 230 2.31 22.43 37.78
CA GLN A 230 3.43 23.03 38.50
C GLN A 230 3.28 24.56 38.60
N PHE A 231 2.89 25.23 37.50
CA PHE A 231 2.65 26.67 37.49
C PHE A 231 1.49 27.09 38.40
N LEU A 232 0.39 26.33 38.41
CA LEU A 232 -0.74 26.59 39.32
C LEU A 232 -0.35 26.41 40.79
N LEU A 233 0.45 25.38 41.11
CA LEU A 233 1.00 25.18 42.45
C LEU A 233 1.90 26.36 42.86
N LEU A 234 2.80 26.79 41.97
CA LEU A 234 3.72 27.90 42.21
C LEU A 234 2.95 29.23 42.42
N LYS A 235 1.89 29.46 41.65
CA LYS A 235 1.00 30.61 41.83
C LYS A 235 0.21 30.54 43.14
N GLY A 236 -0.21 29.34 43.55
CA GLY A 236 -0.85 29.10 44.84
C GLY A 236 0.08 29.40 46.01
N LEU A 237 1.30 28.87 45.97
CA LEU A 237 2.37 29.11 46.94
C LEU A 237 2.76 30.59 47.00
N SER A 238 2.96 31.25 45.85
CA SER A 238 3.25 32.69 45.78
C SER A 238 2.14 33.55 46.40
N ARG A 239 0.86 33.18 46.19
CA ARG A 239 -0.26 33.89 46.81
C ARG A 239 -0.35 33.66 48.32
N SER A 240 -0.02 32.45 48.78
CA SER A 240 0.10 32.11 50.20
C SER A 240 1.23 32.90 50.86
N GLY A 241 2.42 32.90 50.26
CA GLY A 241 3.56 33.66 50.75
C GLY A 241 3.31 35.17 50.79
N LYS A 242 2.53 35.72 49.84
CA LYS A 242 2.13 37.13 49.89
C LYS A 242 1.23 37.46 51.09
N ASN A 243 0.34 36.54 51.48
CA ASN A 243 -0.49 36.70 52.67
C ASN A 243 0.35 36.58 53.96
N GLU A 244 1.26 35.62 54.03
CA GLU A 244 2.14 35.44 55.20
C GLU A 244 3.16 36.57 55.35
N TYR A 245 3.63 37.14 54.23
CA TYR A 245 4.42 38.38 54.22
C TYR A 245 3.67 39.55 54.87
N LEU A 246 2.37 39.68 54.60
CA LEU A 246 1.50 40.69 55.21
C LEU A 246 1.27 40.44 56.70
N GLU A 247 1.34 39.18 57.15
CA GLU A 247 1.23 38.78 58.56
C GLU A 247 2.56 38.83 59.33
N GLY A 248 3.67 39.16 58.66
CA GLY A 248 4.98 39.37 59.28
C GLY A 248 5.74 38.08 59.65
N ASN A 249 5.33 36.93 59.10
CA ASN A 249 5.88 35.63 59.46
C ASN A 249 7.02 35.22 58.49
N LEU A 250 8.23 35.71 58.78
CA LEU A 250 9.41 35.57 57.91
C LEU A 250 9.90 34.13 57.70
N GLU A 251 9.74 33.24 58.69
CA GLU A 251 10.19 31.83 58.56
C GLU A 251 9.32 31.03 57.59
N LEU A 252 8.00 31.27 57.59
CA LEU A 252 7.06 30.62 56.68
C LEU A 252 7.22 31.14 55.24
N LEU A 253 7.59 32.41 55.08
CA LEU A 253 7.94 33.00 53.79
C LEU A 253 9.15 32.30 53.15
N ASP A 254 10.20 32.06 53.94
CA ASP A 254 11.44 31.43 53.46
C ASP A 254 11.23 29.95 53.11
N ALA A 255 10.42 29.24 53.91
CA ALA A 255 9.98 27.89 53.59
C ALA A 255 9.16 27.84 52.27
N CYS A 256 8.33 28.85 52.03
CA CYS A 256 7.54 28.96 50.80
C CYS A 256 8.42 29.24 49.57
N PHE A 257 9.45 30.09 49.70
CA PHE A 257 10.42 30.33 48.63
C PHE A 257 11.30 29.11 48.35
N SER A 258 11.75 28.39 49.37
CA SER A 258 12.51 27.14 49.21
C SER A 258 11.69 26.05 48.49
N GLU A 259 10.40 25.94 48.79
CA GLU A 259 9.52 25.00 48.09
C GLU A 259 9.25 25.43 46.64
N ILE A 260 9.14 26.75 46.37
CA ILE A 260 9.05 27.29 45.00
C ILE A 260 10.31 26.95 44.18
N GLU A 261 11.50 27.11 44.76
CA GLU A 261 12.78 26.78 44.14
C GLU A 261 12.85 25.28 43.80
N LYS A 262 12.44 24.43 44.73
CA LYS A 262 12.40 22.97 44.55
C LYS A 262 11.43 22.53 43.45
N GLN A 263 10.28 23.19 43.31
CA GLN A 263 9.32 22.91 42.24
C GLN A 263 9.84 23.39 40.86
N CYS A 264 10.58 24.52 40.81
CA CYS A 264 11.27 24.97 39.61
C CYS A 264 12.39 24.01 39.19
N ASP A 265 13.22 23.54 40.13
CA ASP A 265 14.28 22.56 39.84
C ASP A 265 13.70 21.22 39.35
N SER A 266 12.59 20.78 39.92
CA SER A 266 11.88 19.58 39.45
C SER A 266 11.35 19.75 38.02
N ALA A 267 10.83 20.93 37.67
CA ALA A 267 10.38 21.25 36.32
C ALA A 267 11.55 21.29 35.30
N ILE A 268 12.68 21.89 35.69
CA ILE A 268 13.91 21.94 34.88
C ILE A 268 14.44 20.53 34.65
N HIS A 269 14.55 19.72 35.71
CA HIS A 269 15.01 18.33 35.59
C HIS A 269 14.08 17.52 34.69
N PHE A 270 12.76 17.69 34.78
CA PHE A 270 11.80 17.00 33.91
C PHE A 270 12.00 17.35 32.43
N LEU A 271 12.30 18.62 32.11
CA LEU A 271 12.62 19.09 30.76
C LEU A 271 13.99 18.62 30.26
N ASP A 272 14.97 18.48 31.15
CA ASP A 272 16.33 18.06 30.79
C ASP A 272 16.45 16.54 30.63
N THR A 273 15.70 15.77 31.41
CA THR A 273 15.64 14.30 31.29
C THR A 273 14.99 13.91 29.96
N THR A 274 13.97 14.66 29.53
CA THR A 274 13.30 14.45 28.24
C THR A 274 14.14 14.83 27.04
N LYS A 275 15.19 15.65 27.21
CA LYS A 275 16.13 16.03 26.13
C LYS A 275 17.24 14.99 25.91
N LYS A 276 17.39 14.02 26.81
CA LYS A 276 18.43 12.96 26.75
C LYS A 276 17.91 11.60 26.29
N GLU A 277 16.59 11.44 26.12
CA GLU A 277 15.96 10.19 25.65
C GLU A 277 15.64 10.19 24.13
N ASP A 278 15.96 11.28 23.42
CA ASP A 278 16.07 11.35 21.94
C ASP A 278 17.53 11.12 21.48
#